data_AF-H9BRF5-F1
#
_entry.id   AF-H9BRF5-F1
#
_cell.length_a   1.000
_cell.length_b   1.000
_cell.length_c   1.000
_cell.angle_alpha   90.00
_cell.angle_beta   90.00
_cell.angle_gamma   90.00
#
_symmetry.space_group_name_H-M   'P 1'
#
loop_
_entity.id
_entity.type
_entity.pdbx_description
1 polymer ?
#
loop_
_entity_poly.entity_id
_entity_poly.type
_entity_poly.pdbx_seq_one_letter_code
_entity_poly.pdbx_strand_id
1 'polypeptide(L)'
;PKASTHLTLWKADLSVEGSYDEAIQGCTGVFHVATPMDFESKDPENEVIKPTINGVLDIMRACANSKTVRKIVFTSSAGTVDVEEKRKPVYDESCWSDLD
;
A
#
# COMPACT_ATOMS: atom_id res chain seq x y z
N PRO A 1 -14.04 -9.33 -17.30
CA PRO A 1 -15.34 -9.95 -17.67
C PRO A 1 -16.15 -10.34 -16.42
N LYS A 2 -17.49 -10.23 -16.44
CA LYS A 2 -18.43 -10.50 -15.31
C LYS A 2 -18.41 -9.53 -14.11
N ALA A 3 -18.05 -8.27 -14.33
CA ALA A 3 -18.07 -7.27 -13.24
C ALA A 3 -19.45 -7.15 -12.56
N SER A 4 -20.55 -7.25 -13.32
CA SER A 4 -21.91 -7.16 -12.76
C SER A 4 -22.29 -8.22 -11.72
N THR A 5 -21.56 -9.34 -11.63
CA THR A 5 -21.84 -10.40 -10.66
C THR A 5 -20.66 -10.72 -9.74
N HIS A 6 -19.42 -10.40 -10.14
CA HIS A 6 -18.20 -10.77 -9.41
C HIS A 6 -17.41 -9.56 -8.88
N LEU A 7 -17.89 -8.33 -9.10
CA LEU A 7 -17.30 -7.13 -8.52
C LEU A 7 -18.26 -6.53 -7.49
N THR A 8 -17.74 -6.32 -6.29
CA THR A 8 -18.39 -5.51 -5.25
C THR A 8 -17.55 -4.27 -4.99
N LEU A 9 -18.22 -3.16 -4.69
CA LEU A 9 -17.54 -1.89 -4.38
C LEU A 9 -17.61 -1.64 -2.88
N TRP A 10 -16.49 -1.25 -2.32
CA TRP A 10 -16.33 -0.93 -0.90
C TRP A 10 -15.69 0.45 -0.80
N LYS A 11 -16.21 1.30 0.08
CA LYS A 11 -15.61 2.59 0.37
C LYS A 11 -14.56 2.39 1.45
N ALA A 12 -13.33 2.83 1.20
CA ALA A 12 -12.22 2.78 2.16
C ALA A 12 -11.26 3.95 1.89
N ASP A 13 -10.44 4.30 2.89
CA ASP A 13 -9.51 5.42 2.85
C ASP A 13 -8.26 5.10 3.69
N LEU A 14 -7.06 5.29 3.13
CA LEU A 14 -5.79 5.01 3.81
C LEU A 14 -5.57 5.86 5.08
N SER A 15 -6.27 6.98 5.20
CA SER A 15 -6.24 7.86 6.37
C SER A 15 -7.23 7.46 7.47
N VAL A 16 -8.11 6.49 7.21
CA VAL A 16 -9.15 6.03 8.15
C VAL A 16 -8.88 4.60 8.58
N GLU A 17 -8.42 4.45 9.83
CA GLU A 17 -8.15 3.16 10.47
C GLU A 17 -9.37 2.24 10.43
N GLY A 18 -9.16 0.97 10.08
CA GLY A 18 -10.20 -0.05 9.99
C GLY A 18 -11.12 0.08 8.77
N SER A 19 -10.93 1.08 7.90
CA SER A 19 -11.81 1.29 6.74
C SER A 19 -11.75 0.15 5.71
N TYR A 20 -10.73 -0.70 5.77
CA TYR A 20 -10.56 -1.87 4.90
C TYR A 20 -11.04 -3.19 5.53
N ASP A 21 -11.41 -3.22 6.81
CA ASP A 21 -11.72 -4.44 7.55
C ASP A 21 -12.84 -5.26 6.90
N GLU A 22 -13.97 -4.60 6.60
CA GLU A 22 -15.13 -5.26 5.99
C GLU A 22 -14.81 -5.80 4.58
N ALA A 23 -14.05 -5.05 3.80
CA ALA A 23 -13.71 -5.43 2.43
C ALA A 23 -12.71 -6.61 2.39
N ILE A 24 -11.86 -6.74 3.40
CA ILE A 24 -10.83 -7.79 3.51
C ILE A 24 -11.38 -9.07 4.15
N GLN A 25 -12.42 -8.97 4.99
CA GLN A 25 -12.99 -10.12 5.69
C GLN A 25 -13.45 -11.21 4.71
N GLY A 26 -12.90 -12.43 4.87
CA GLY A 26 -13.23 -13.57 4.00
C GLY A 26 -12.40 -13.65 2.71
N CYS A 27 -11.54 -12.67 2.41
CA CYS A 27 -10.63 -12.75 1.28
C CYS A 27 -9.58 -13.84 1.47
N THR A 28 -9.17 -14.50 0.39
CA THR A 28 -8.04 -15.45 0.42
C THR A 28 -6.69 -14.76 0.13
N GLY A 29 -6.71 -13.61 -0.53
CA GLY A 29 -5.54 -12.80 -0.81
C GLY A 29 -5.92 -11.34 -1.02
N VAL A 30 -4.98 -10.44 -0.78
CA VAL A 30 -5.18 -8.98 -0.87
C VAL A 30 -4.10 -8.37 -1.76
N PHE A 31 -4.51 -7.50 -2.68
CA PHE A 31 -3.62 -6.70 -3.50
C PHE A 31 -3.73 -5.25 -3.01
N HIS A 32 -2.71 -4.77 -2.31
CA HIS A 32 -2.63 -3.38 -1.88
C HIS A 32 -1.93 -2.55 -2.95
N VAL A 33 -2.73 -1.80 -3.71
CA VAL A 33 -2.29 -0.97 -4.84
C VAL A 33 -2.54 0.52 -4.61
N ALA A 34 -3.42 0.87 -3.67
CA ALA A 34 -3.76 2.26 -3.37
C ALA A 34 -2.58 2.98 -2.71
N THR A 35 -2.30 4.21 -3.15
CA THR A 35 -1.31 5.11 -2.53
C THR A 35 -1.73 6.56 -2.83
N PRO A 36 -1.50 7.52 -1.92
CA PRO A 36 -1.57 8.93 -2.25
C PRO A 36 -0.54 9.25 -3.36
N MET A 37 -0.92 10.09 -4.32
CA MET A 37 -0.11 10.43 -5.50
C MET A 37 -0.02 11.94 -5.71
N ASP A 38 -0.03 12.72 -4.63
CA ASP A 38 0.15 14.17 -4.71
C ASP A 38 1.63 14.54 -4.51
N PHE A 39 2.30 14.86 -5.63
CA PHE A 39 3.70 15.29 -5.62
C PHE A 39 3.89 16.77 -5.29
N GLU A 40 2.81 17.56 -5.28
CA GLU A 40 2.84 19.02 -5.02
C GLU A 40 2.27 19.39 -3.64
N SER A 41 2.00 18.37 -2.81
CA SER A 41 1.54 18.52 -1.44
C SER A 41 2.38 19.53 -0.67
N LYS A 42 1.70 20.46 0.00
CA LYS A 42 2.35 21.45 0.88
C LYS A 42 2.62 20.91 2.28
N ASP A 43 2.00 19.78 2.62
CA ASP A 43 2.25 19.03 3.86
C ASP A 43 2.46 17.53 3.57
N PRO A 44 3.54 17.16 2.86
CA PRO A 44 3.77 15.77 2.45
C PRO A 44 3.78 14.78 3.61
N GLU A 45 4.20 15.22 4.80
CA GLU A 45 4.23 14.41 6.00
C GLU A 45 2.83 13.90 6.38
N ASN A 46 1.83 14.78 6.41
CA ASN A 46 0.47 14.42 6.82
C ASN A 46 -0.42 14.00 5.65
N GLU A 47 -0.16 14.46 4.43
CA GLU A 47 -1.01 14.21 3.25
C GLU A 47 -0.56 12.99 2.44
N VAL A 48 0.73 12.60 2.51
CA VAL A 48 1.30 11.50 1.70
C VAL A 48 1.98 10.45 2.58
N ILE A 49 2.98 10.83 3.36
CA ILE A 49 3.88 9.91 4.08
C ILE A 49 3.11 9.14 5.16
N LYS A 50 2.50 9.82 6.13
CA LYS A 50 1.75 9.17 7.21
C LYS A 50 0.58 8.32 6.69
N PRO A 51 -0.27 8.78 5.76
CA PRO A 51 -1.33 7.93 5.21
C PRO A 51 -0.78 6.68 4.52
N THR A 52 0.33 6.78 3.79
CA THR A 52 0.95 5.62 3.14
C THR A 52 1.43 4.61 4.17
N ILE A 53 2.19 5.05 5.18
CA ILE A 53 2.75 4.17 6.22
C ILE A 53 1.62 3.55 7.05
N ASN A 54 0.71 4.37 7.58
CA ASN A 54 -0.36 3.92 8.46
C ASN A 54 -1.37 3.05 7.70
N GLY A 55 -1.70 3.40 6.47
CA GLY A 55 -2.62 2.63 5.64
C GLY A 55 -2.08 1.24 5.29
N VAL A 56 -0.79 1.11 4.96
CA VAL A 56 -0.15 -0.21 4.76
C VAL A 56 -0.25 -1.05 6.03
N LEU A 57 0.10 -0.47 7.19
CA LEU A 57 0.06 -1.18 8.48
C LEU A 57 -1.36 -1.60 8.85
N ASP A 58 -2.35 -0.74 8.61
CA ASP A 58 -3.76 -1.02 8.88
C ASP A 58 -4.28 -2.18 8.01
N ILE A 59 -4.02 -2.14 6.70
CA ILE A 59 -4.38 -3.22 5.77
C ILE A 59 -3.70 -4.54 6.18
N MET A 60 -2.45 -4.51 6.62
CA MET A 60 -1.76 -5.72 7.12
C MET A 60 -2.42 -6.27 8.38
N ARG A 61 -2.87 -5.41 9.30
CA ARG A 61 -3.63 -5.83 10.50
C ARG A 61 -4.98 -6.42 10.11
N ALA A 62 -5.72 -5.79 9.22
CA ALA A 62 -6.98 -6.31 8.68
C ALA A 62 -6.80 -7.71 8.06
N CYS A 63 -5.76 -7.89 7.24
CA CYS A 63 -5.40 -9.19 6.68
C CYS A 63 -5.14 -10.24 7.77
N ALA A 64 -4.33 -9.90 8.78
CA ALA A 64 -4.01 -10.80 9.90
C ALA A 64 -5.24 -11.13 10.78
N ASN A 65 -6.17 -10.20 10.92
CA ASN A 65 -7.41 -10.35 11.67
C ASN A 65 -8.44 -11.20 10.93
N SER A 66 -8.47 -11.15 9.59
CA SER A 66 -9.44 -11.90 8.76
C SER A 66 -9.39 -13.43 8.93
N LYS A 67 -8.25 -13.96 9.38
CA LYS A 67 -7.89 -15.40 9.45
C LYS A 67 -8.04 -16.20 8.15
N THR A 68 -8.41 -15.55 7.05
CA THR A 68 -8.72 -16.16 5.75
C THR A 68 -7.70 -15.77 4.69
N VAL A 69 -7.10 -14.59 4.81
CA VAL A 69 -6.03 -14.12 3.92
C VAL A 69 -4.78 -14.96 4.10
N ARG A 70 -4.28 -15.52 2.99
CA ARG A 70 -3.07 -16.36 2.93
C ARG A 70 -1.85 -15.63 2.38
N LYS A 71 -2.06 -14.56 1.61
CA LYS A 71 -1.00 -13.78 0.98
C LYS A 71 -1.47 -12.35 0.73
N ILE A 72 -0.60 -11.40 1.03
CA ILE A 72 -0.71 -10.01 0.61
C ILE A 72 0.33 -9.73 -0.47
N VAL A 73 -0.06 -8.98 -1.50
CA VAL A 73 0.85 -8.40 -2.49
C VAL A 73 0.76 -6.90 -2.33
N PHE A 74 1.89 -6.27 -1.99
CA PHE A 74 2.01 -4.83 -1.87
C PHE A 74 2.72 -4.27 -3.11
N THR A 75 2.09 -3.33 -3.78
CA THR A 75 2.71 -2.59 -4.88
C THR A 75 3.61 -1.51 -4.31
N SER A 76 4.90 -1.82 -4.20
CA SER A 76 5.94 -0.82 -3.90
C SER A 76 6.32 -0.04 -5.17
N SER A 77 7.49 0.60 -5.19
CA SER A 77 7.99 1.41 -6.32
C SER A 77 9.49 1.23 -6.49
N ALA A 78 10.01 1.45 -7.70
CA ALA A 78 11.45 1.58 -7.92
C ALA A 78 12.07 2.67 -7.03
N GLY A 79 11.28 3.69 -6.67
CA GLY A 79 11.73 4.77 -5.79
C GLY A 79 12.11 4.35 -4.37
N THR A 80 11.78 3.13 -3.94
CA THR A 80 12.29 2.57 -2.66
C THR A 80 13.67 1.95 -2.78
N VAL A 81 14.21 1.87 -4.01
CA VAL A 81 15.45 1.17 -4.37
C VAL A 81 16.49 2.11 -4.97
N ASP A 82 16.09 3.11 -5.77
CA ASP A 82 16.99 3.88 -6.66
C ASP A 82 17.05 5.40 -6.41
N VAL A 83 16.52 5.88 -5.28
CA VAL A 83 16.56 7.30 -4.90
C VAL A 83 17.70 7.52 -3.91
N GLU A 84 18.85 7.94 -4.43
CA GLU A 84 20.06 8.26 -3.68
C GLU A 84 20.87 9.35 -4.40
N GLU A 85 21.77 10.07 -3.71
CA GLU A 85 22.59 11.14 -4.31
C GLU A 85 23.48 10.62 -5.45
N LYS A 86 24.06 9.42 -5.27
CA LYS A 86 24.99 8.79 -6.22
C LYS A 86 24.44 7.47 -6.73
N ARG A 87 23.84 7.50 -7.92
CA ARG A 87 23.24 6.29 -8.52
C ARG A 87 24.24 5.18 -8.75
N LYS A 88 23.78 3.95 -8.51
CA LYS A 88 24.48 2.72 -8.84
C LYS A 88 24.27 2.37 -10.32
N PRO A 89 25.23 1.69 -10.96
CA PRO A 89 25.06 1.25 -12.34
C PRO A 89 24.02 0.13 -12.50
N VAL A 90 23.76 -0.64 -11.43
CA VAL A 90 22.80 -1.74 -11.38
C VAL A 90 22.15 -1.75 -9.99
N TYR A 91 20.85 -2.04 -9.97
CA TYR A 91 20.04 -2.22 -8.77
C TYR A 91 19.43 -3.62 -8.75
N ASP A 92 19.30 -4.19 -7.56
CA ASP A 92 18.65 -5.48 -7.32
C ASP A 92 17.71 -5.40 -6.11
N GLU A 93 17.07 -6.50 -5.76
CA GLU A 93 16.07 -6.58 -4.68
C GLU A 93 16.66 -6.40 -3.27
N SER A 94 17.99 -6.35 -3.14
CA SER A 94 18.68 -6.08 -1.86
C SER A 94 18.96 -4.59 -1.64
N CYS A 95 18.78 -3.77 -2.67
CA CYS A 95 19.02 -2.33 -2.63
C CYS A 95 17.87 -1.57 -1.97
N TRP A 96 18.21 -0.46 -1.32
CA TRP A 96 17.27 0.48 -0.71
C TRP A 96 17.71 1.91 -1.00
N SER A 97 16.75 2.80 -1.22
CA SER A 97 16.98 4.24 -1.27
C SER A 97 17.51 4.72 0.08
N ASP A 98 18.60 5.47 0.05
CA ASP A 98 19.24 6.06 1.23
C ASP A 98 19.25 7.59 1.07
N LEU A 99 18.64 8.26 2.05
CA LEU A 99 18.46 9.71 2.05
C LEU A 99 19.24 10.38 3.20
N ASP A 100 20.01 9.61 3.97
CA ASP A 100 20.91 10.11 5.02
C ASP A 100 22.25 10.65 4.45
#